data_AF-A0A124HZM9-F1
#
_entry.id   AF-A0A124HZM9-F1
#
_cell.length_a   1.000
_cell.length_b   1.000
_cell.length_c   1.000
_cell.angle_alpha   90.00
_cell.angle_beta   90.00
_cell.angle_gamma   90.00
#
_symmetry.space_group_name_H-M   'P 1'
#
loop_
_entity.id
_entity.type
_entity.pdbx_description
1 polymer ?
#
loop_
_entity_poly.entity_id
_entity_poly.type
_entity_poly.pdbx_seq_one_letter_code
_entity_poly.pdbx_strand_id
1 'polypeptide(L)'
;MDPVSTEQVAEFRRFNRYFTRRIGALDDHYLGQDRPLGEARLLFEIGEGVSLRELRGRLGLDAGYLSRMTKTLQAQGLVRVSVHPGDSRLRVVELTRAGRVELAEQNRRADALAAGLLEGLSGPQRDRLTEAIGTAQRLLRLAGITVTRVDGAAPDARACLDAYAADIDARFPEGFDPSDLVRPEEVSGDAGAFLVAYEEGRPVGCGALRRLEPGIGELRHVWVHPDARRLGLARRLLAALETEATTRGLTTLRLDTHASLTEARAMYRACGYTEIPPYSEHVYGDHWFEKRLHPPGN
;
A
#
# COMPACT_ATOMS: atom_id res chain seq x y z
N MET A 1 13.55 -12.17 -10.62
CA MET A 1 12.12 -12.51 -10.43
C MET A 1 11.77 -13.46 -11.56
N ASP A 2 11.24 -14.63 -11.26
CA ASP A 2 10.92 -15.60 -12.30
C ASP A 2 9.85 -15.04 -13.25
N PRO A 3 9.94 -15.32 -14.56
CA PRO A 3 8.97 -14.83 -15.51
C PRO A 3 7.58 -15.41 -15.22
N VAL A 4 6.54 -14.60 -15.33
CA VAL A 4 5.15 -15.04 -15.19
C VAL A 4 4.84 -16.04 -16.32
N SER A 5 4.39 -17.24 -15.97
CA SER A 5 4.14 -18.29 -16.95
C SER A 5 2.84 -18.03 -17.74
N THR A 6 2.80 -18.46 -19.00
CA THR A 6 1.59 -18.38 -19.83
C THR A 6 0.38 -19.07 -19.19
N GLU A 7 0.62 -20.17 -18.48
CA GLU A 7 -0.41 -20.90 -17.74
C GLU A 7 -0.99 -20.07 -16.59
N GLN A 8 -0.15 -19.41 -15.79
CA GLN A 8 -0.58 -18.51 -14.71
C GLN A 8 -1.44 -17.36 -15.25
N VAL A 9 -1.03 -16.75 -16.37
CA VAL A 9 -1.80 -15.69 -17.03
C VAL A 9 -3.16 -16.21 -17.53
N ALA A 10 -3.19 -17.41 -18.13
CA ALA A 10 -4.41 -18.01 -18.63
C ALA A 10 -5.40 -18.34 -17.49
N GLU A 11 -4.90 -18.86 -16.37
CA GLU A 11 -5.69 -19.16 -15.16
C GLU A 11 -6.35 -17.90 -14.60
N PHE A 12 -5.55 -16.85 -14.38
CA PHE A 12 -6.05 -15.59 -13.85
C PHE A 12 -7.10 -14.96 -14.76
N ARG A 13 -6.85 -14.94 -16.08
CA ARG A 13 -7.82 -14.44 -17.07
C ARG A 13 -9.12 -15.24 -17.08
N ARG A 14 -9.04 -16.56 -16.93
CA ARG A 14 -10.21 -17.44 -16.88
C ARG A 14 -11.05 -17.18 -15.62
N PHE A 15 -10.40 -17.08 -14.47
CA PHE A 15 -11.06 -16.71 -13.21
C PHE A 15 -11.75 -15.35 -13.31
N ASN A 16 -11.05 -14.32 -13.82
CA ASN A 16 -11.60 -12.98 -13.94
C ASN A 16 -12.89 -12.98 -14.80
N ARG A 17 -12.85 -13.57 -16.00
CA ARG A 17 -14.05 -13.68 -16.86
C ARG A 17 -15.20 -14.43 -16.19
N TYR A 18 -14.89 -15.53 -15.49
CA TYR A 18 -15.89 -16.30 -14.76
C TYR A 18 -16.54 -15.44 -13.66
N PHE A 19 -15.72 -14.75 -12.87
CA PHE A 19 -16.17 -13.95 -11.73
C PHE A 19 -16.99 -12.73 -12.19
N THR A 20 -16.50 -11.95 -13.16
CA THR A 20 -17.22 -10.78 -13.72
C THR A 20 -18.62 -11.16 -14.24
N ARG A 21 -18.74 -12.31 -14.92
CA ARG A 21 -20.04 -12.84 -15.35
C ARG A 21 -20.92 -13.23 -14.16
N ARG A 22 -20.35 -13.88 -13.14
CA ARG A 22 -21.10 -14.41 -11.99
C ARG A 22 -21.67 -13.30 -11.10
N ILE A 23 -21.00 -12.16 -11.02
CA ILE A 23 -21.44 -10.99 -10.26
C ILE A 23 -22.31 -10.01 -11.08
N GLY A 24 -22.59 -10.30 -12.36
CA GLY A 24 -23.41 -9.44 -13.20
C GLY A 24 -22.78 -8.08 -13.54
N ALA A 25 -21.45 -7.97 -13.52
CA ALA A 25 -20.75 -6.70 -13.71
C ALA A 25 -20.86 -6.11 -15.13
N LEU A 26 -21.35 -6.88 -16.09
CA LEU A 26 -21.58 -6.45 -17.48
C LEU A 26 -23.05 -6.10 -17.76
N ASP A 27 -23.93 -6.16 -16.75
CA ASP A 27 -25.32 -5.75 -16.90
C ASP A 27 -25.42 -4.23 -16.80
N ASP A 28 -26.15 -3.61 -17.73
CA ASP A 28 -26.52 -2.20 -17.66
C ASP A 28 -27.44 -1.93 -16.46
N HIS A 29 -28.03 -3.00 -15.90
CA HIS A 29 -28.86 -2.98 -14.70
C HIS A 29 -28.17 -3.69 -13.52
N TYR A 30 -27.07 -3.12 -13.02
CA TYR A 30 -26.32 -3.74 -11.92
C TYR A 30 -27.21 -3.93 -10.68
N LEU A 31 -27.27 -5.16 -10.16
CA LEU A 31 -28.16 -5.56 -9.05
C LEU A 31 -29.66 -5.32 -9.33
N GLY A 32 -30.07 -5.34 -10.61
CA GLY A 32 -31.46 -5.11 -11.02
C GLY A 32 -31.95 -3.69 -10.74
N GLN A 33 -31.03 -2.72 -10.82
CA GLN A 33 -31.31 -1.28 -10.74
C GLN A 33 -31.13 -0.67 -12.12
N ASP A 34 -31.81 0.44 -12.44
CA ASP A 34 -31.60 1.20 -13.69
C ASP A 34 -30.30 2.01 -13.64
N ARG A 35 -29.18 1.34 -13.32
CA ARG A 35 -27.87 1.96 -13.17
C ARG A 35 -26.71 1.02 -13.49
N PRO A 36 -25.72 1.48 -14.27
CA PRO A 36 -24.48 0.74 -14.48
C PRO A 36 -23.64 0.59 -13.19
N LEU A 37 -22.84 -0.47 -13.14
CA LEU A 37 -21.92 -0.76 -12.03
C LEU A 37 -21.04 0.43 -11.62
N GLY A 38 -20.56 1.23 -12.58
CA GLY A 38 -19.66 2.35 -12.29
C GLY A 38 -20.29 3.43 -11.39
N GLU A 39 -21.54 3.80 -11.66
CA GLU A 39 -22.26 4.81 -10.86
C GLU A 39 -22.73 4.23 -9.52
N ALA A 40 -23.10 2.95 -9.47
CA ALA A 40 -23.36 2.25 -8.21
C ALA A 40 -22.09 2.18 -7.34
N ARG A 41 -20.94 1.85 -7.95
CA ARG A 41 -19.63 1.83 -7.27
C ARG A 41 -19.28 3.19 -6.69
N LEU A 42 -19.58 4.26 -7.42
CA LEU A 42 -19.30 5.61 -6.95
C LEU A 42 -20.08 5.96 -5.67
N LEU A 43 -21.33 5.52 -5.51
CA LEU A 43 -22.08 5.74 -4.27
C LEU A 43 -21.48 5.00 -3.07
N PHE A 44 -21.02 3.75 -3.26
CA PHE A 44 -20.36 2.98 -2.19
C PHE A 44 -19.12 3.69 -1.64
N GLU A 45 -18.36 4.34 -2.52
CA GLU A 45 -17.07 4.95 -2.16
C GLU A 45 -17.19 6.37 -1.60
N ILE A 46 -18.34 7.04 -1.76
CA ILE A 46 -18.55 8.39 -1.20
C ILE A 46 -18.70 8.35 0.33
N GLY A 47 -19.36 7.32 0.88
CA GLY A 47 -19.58 7.19 2.32
C GLY A 47 -20.20 8.43 2.96
N GLU A 48 -19.58 8.93 4.03
CA GLU A 48 -19.98 10.16 4.75
C GLU A 48 -19.56 11.46 4.04
N GLY A 49 -18.77 11.38 2.96
CA GLY A 49 -18.26 12.52 2.21
C GLY A 49 -16.77 12.36 1.86
N VAL A 50 -16.40 12.68 0.62
CA VAL A 50 -15.02 12.49 0.13
C VAL A 50 -14.65 13.55 -0.91
N SER A 51 -13.36 13.90 -1.01
CA SER A 51 -12.91 14.78 -2.08
C SER A 51 -12.92 14.05 -3.44
N LEU A 52 -13.29 14.75 -4.51
CA LEU A 52 -13.24 14.17 -5.86
C LEU A 52 -11.80 13.77 -6.26
N ARG A 53 -10.78 14.45 -5.73
CA ARG A 53 -9.37 14.10 -5.95
C ARG A 53 -9.03 12.74 -5.37
N GLU A 54 -9.48 12.49 -4.14
CA GLU A 54 -9.27 11.24 -3.43
C GLU A 54 -10.03 10.09 -4.07
N LEU A 55 -11.30 10.32 -4.41
CA LEU A 55 -12.16 9.35 -5.08
C LEU A 55 -11.59 8.91 -6.44
N ARG A 56 -11.02 9.86 -7.20
CA ARG A 56 -10.30 9.59 -8.44
C ARG A 56 -9.09 8.67 -8.23
N GLY A 57 -8.31 8.95 -7.19
CA GLY A 57 -7.12 8.15 -6.84
C GLY A 57 -7.50 6.72 -6.46
N ARG A 58 -8.46 6.56 -5.54
CA ARG A 58 -8.92 5.25 -5.04
C ARG A 58 -9.55 4.38 -6.13
N LEU A 59 -10.32 4.99 -7.05
CA LEU A 59 -11.02 4.23 -8.10
C LEU A 59 -10.21 4.07 -9.39
N GLY A 60 -9.04 4.68 -9.49
CA GLY A 60 -8.22 4.67 -10.71
C GLY A 60 -8.92 5.25 -11.95
N LEU A 61 -9.89 6.16 -11.75
CA LEU A 61 -10.71 6.71 -12.83
C LEU A 61 -10.06 7.94 -13.47
N ASP A 62 -10.33 8.17 -14.76
CA ASP A 62 -9.99 9.45 -15.36
C ASP A 62 -10.91 10.58 -14.87
N ALA A 63 -10.39 11.81 -14.89
CA ALA A 63 -11.10 12.97 -14.35
C ALA A 63 -12.41 13.27 -15.11
N GLY A 64 -12.44 13.01 -16.42
CA GLY A 64 -13.61 13.21 -17.25
C GLY A 64 -14.71 12.22 -16.93
N TYR A 65 -14.37 10.93 -16.78
CA TYR A 65 -15.32 9.89 -16.43
C TYR A 65 -15.89 10.05 -15.02
N LEU A 66 -15.05 10.34 -14.03
CA LEU A 66 -15.51 10.65 -12.68
C LEU A 66 -16.49 11.84 -12.71
N SER A 67 -16.14 12.92 -13.42
CA SER A 67 -17.01 14.10 -13.54
C SER A 67 -18.36 13.77 -14.18
N ARG A 68 -18.38 12.92 -15.22
CA ARG A 68 -19.64 12.47 -15.86
C ARG A 68 -20.52 11.71 -14.86
N MET A 69 -19.97 10.71 -14.17
CA MET A 69 -20.73 9.93 -13.18
C MET A 69 -21.24 10.80 -12.02
N THR A 70 -20.40 11.70 -11.47
CA THR A 70 -20.84 12.62 -10.40
C THR A 70 -21.98 13.52 -10.87
N LYS A 71 -21.91 14.04 -12.11
CA LYS A 71 -23.01 14.85 -12.68
C LYS A 71 -24.29 14.05 -12.85
N THR A 72 -24.22 12.81 -13.31
CA THR A 72 -25.39 11.92 -13.42
C THR A 72 -26.04 11.70 -12.06
N LEU A 73 -25.25 11.33 -11.04
CA LEU A 73 -25.76 11.12 -9.67
C LEU A 73 -26.33 12.41 -9.06
N GLN A 74 -25.75 13.58 -9.38
CA GLN A 74 -26.26 14.85 -8.91
C GLN A 74 -27.59 15.21 -9.59
N ALA A 75 -27.73 14.95 -10.89
CA ALA A 75 -28.99 15.13 -11.62
C ALA A 75 -30.10 14.22 -11.09
N GLN A 76 -29.75 13.03 -10.58
CA GLN A 76 -30.66 12.11 -9.88
C GLN A 76 -30.95 12.53 -8.43
N GLY A 77 -30.33 13.61 -7.93
CA GLY A 77 -30.52 14.12 -6.57
C GLY A 77 -29.87 13.26 -5.47
N LEU A 78 -28.97 12.34 -5.83
CA LEU A 78 -28.38 11.38 -4.89
C LEU A 78 -27.11 11.91 -4.23
N VAL A 79 -26.39 12.79 -4.92
CA VAL A 79 -25.18 13.43 -4.38
C VAL A 79 -25.28 14.94 -4.47
N ARG A 80 -24.53 15.61 -3.60
CA ARG A 80 -24.29 17.04 -3.66
C ARG A 80 -22.79 17.27 -3.76
N VAL A 81 -22.37 18.16 -4.65
CA VAL A 81 -20.99 18.63 -4.73
C VAL A 81 -20.88 20.01 -4.11
N SER A 82 -19.93 20.17 -3.19
CA SER A 82 -19.63 21.42 -2.50
C SER A 82 -18.14 21.78 -2.60
N VAL A 83 -17.79 22.99 -2.19
CA VAL A 83 -16.39 23.42 -2.04
C VAL A 83 -15.87 22.91 -0.69
N HIS A 84 -14.66 22.36 -0.65
CA HIS A 84 -14.09 21.86 0.61
C HIS A 84 -13.92 23.00 1.62
N PRO A 85 -14.38 22.84 2.89
CA PRO A 85 -14.36 23.93 3.88
C PRO A 85 -12.96 24.48 4.18
N GLY A 86 -11.93 23.63 4.11
CA GLY A 86 -10.54 23.99 4.38
C GLY A 86 -9.66 24.23 3.14
N ASP A 87 -10.16 24.02 1.92
CA ASP A 87 -9.40 24.29 0.69
C ASP A 87 -10.36 24.58 -0.48
N SER A 88 -10.48 25.85 -0.87
CA SER A 88 -11.42 26.28 -1.91
C SER A 88 -11.15 25.67 -3.30
N ARG A 89 -9.97 25.08 -3.50
CA ARG A 89 -9.58 24.40 -4.75
C ARG A 89 -10.12 22.98 -4.82
N LEU A 90 -10.47 22.38 -3.67
CA LEU A 90 -11.01 21.03 -3.62
C LEU A 90 -12.54 21.06 -3.71
N ARG A 91 -13.08 20.00 -4.31
CA ARG A 91 -14.51 19.74 -4.39
C ARG A 91 -14.80 18.46 -3.62
N VAL A 92 -15.80 18.52 -2.74
CA VAL A 92 -16.27 17.41 -1.93
C VAL A 92 -17.59 16.94 -2.49
N VAL A 93 -17.77 15.62 -2.56
CA VAL A 93 -19.04 14.99 -2.91
C VAL A 93 -19.59 14.30 -1.66
N GLU A 94 -20.87 14.51 -1.38
CA GLU A 94 -21.58 13.96 -0.22
C GLU A 94 -22.89 13.32 -0.67
N LEU A 95 -23.33 12.27 0.03
CA LEU A 95 -24.64 11.67 -0.19
C LEU A 95 -25.74 12.59 0.33
N THR A 96 -26.80 12.77 -0.46
CA THR A 96 -28.05 13.35 0.03
C THR A 96 -28.82 12.33 0.88
N ARG A 97 -29.96 12.72 1.46
CA ARG A 97 -30.86 11.77 2.10
C ARG A 97 -31.31 10.68 1.12
N ALA A 98 -31.65 11.05 -0.11
CA ALA A 98 -32.00 10.09 -1.15
C ALA A 98 -30.81 9.19 -1.51
N GLY A 99 -29.60 9.76 -1.62
CA GLY A 99 -28.37 9.00 -1.85
C GLY A 99 -28.08 7.96 -0.77
N ARG A 100 -28.30 8.27 0.51
CA ARG A 100 -28.12 7.30 1.60
C ARG A 100 -29.14 6.16 1.57
N VAL A 101 -30.41 6.47 1.25
CA VAL A 101 -31.44 5.44 1.06
C VAL A 101 -31.08 4.52 -0.10
N GLU A 102 -30.65 5.10 -1.22
CA GLU A 102 -30.19 4.36 -2.39
C GLU A 102 -28.98 3.47 -2.06
N LEU A 103 -27.98 4.01 -1.37
CA LEU A 103 -26.81 3.23 -0.95
C LEU A 103 -27.20 2.05 -0.05
N ALA A 104 -28.14 2.24 0.87
CA ALA A 104 -28.63 1.17 1.73
C ALA A 104 -29.34 0.05 0.94
N GLU A 105 -30.12 0.42 -0.08
CA GLU A 105 -30.74 -0.54 -1.00
C GLU A 105 -29.69 -1.30 -1.83
N GLN A 106 -28.67 -0.59 -2.32
CA GLN A 106 -27.56 -1.21 -3.06
C GLN A 106 -26.77 -2.20 -2.20
N ASN A 107 -26.45 -1.84 -0.94
CA ASN A 107 -25.82 -2.76 0.01
C ASN A 107 -26.67 -4.01 0.23
N ARG A 108 -27.98 -3.85 0.49
CA ARG A 108 -28.88 -4.99 0.69
C ARG A 108 -28.89 -5.95 -0.50
N ARG A 109 -28.90 -5.43 -1.72
CA ARG A 109 -28.90 -6.24 -2.95
C ARG A 109 -27.55 -6.89 -3.21
N ALA A 110 -26.45 -6.19 -2.92
CA ALA A 110 -25.11 -6.75 -3.00
C ALA A 110 -24.94 -7.91 -1.99
N ASP A 111 -25.46 -7.75 -0.78
CA ASP A 111 -25.48 -8.79 0.25
C ASP A 111 -26.30 -10.00 -0.20
N ALA A 112 -27.49 -9.78 -0.76
CA ALA A 112 -28.33 -10.85 -1.29
C ALA A 112 -27.66 -11.61 -2.45
N LEU A 113 -27.01 -10.89 -3.37
CA LEU A 113 -26.22 -11.51 -4.44
C LEU A 113 -25.10 -12.35 -3.84
N ALA A 114 -24.31 -11.80 -2.92
CA ALA A 114 -23.21 -12.50 -2.28
C ALA A 114 -23.69 -13.74 -1.49
N ALA A 115 -24.78 -13.63 -0.74
CA ALA A 115 -25.40 -14.75 -0.05
C ALA A 115 -25.80 -15.86 -1.04
N GLY A 116 -26.48 -15.50 -2.15
CA GLY A 116 -26.85 -16.45 -3.20
C GLY A 116 -25.66 -17.12 -3.91
N LEU A 117 -24.47 -16.48 -3.94
CA LEU A 117 -23.24 -17.12 -4.41
C LEU A 117 -22.71 -18.18 -3.43
N LEU A 118 -22.99 -18.03 -2.13
CA LEU A 118 -22.45 -18.83 -1.04
C LEU A 118 -23.43 -19.90 -0.51
N GLU A 119 -24.72 -19.80 -0.84
CA GLU A 119 -25.78 -20.72 -0.38
C GLU A 119 -25.50 -22.19 -0.71
N GLY A 120 -24.93 -22.46 -1.89
CA GLY A 120 -24.60 -23.82 -2.33
C GLY A 120 -23.35 -24.43 -1.67
N LEU A 121 -22.68 -23.71 -0.77
CA LEU A 121 -21.44 -24.14 -0.11
C LEU A 121 -21.71 -24.51 1.36
N SER A 122 -21.09 -25.59 1.83
CA SER A 122 -21.04 -25.93 3.26
C SER A 122 -20.22 -24.91 4.05
N GLY A 123 -20.35 -24.90 5.38
CA GLY A 123 -19.56 -24.02 6.27
C GLY A 123 -18.05 -24.06 5.96
N PRO A 124 -17.40 -25.24 5.99
CA PRO A 124 -15.97 -25.36 5.66
C PRO A 124 -15.61 -24.90 4.24
N GLN A 125 -16.51 -25.08 3.26
CA GLN A 125 -16.29 -24.59 1.89
C GLN A 125 -16.34 -23.06 1.81
N ARG A 126 -17.24 -22.41 2.56
CA ARG A 126 -17.31 -20.95 2.66
C ARG A 126 -16.07 -20.37 3.33
N ASP A 127 -15.58 -21.01 4.39
CA ASP A 127 -14.34 -20.60 5.07
C ASP A 127 -13.14 -20.66 4.13
N ARG A 128 -12.98 -21.79 3.43
CA ARG A 128 -11.90 -21.96 2.45
C ARG A 128 -11.96 -20.94 1.29
N LEU A 129 -13.16 -20.66 0.78
CA LEU A 129 -13.34 -19.65 -0.27
C LEU A 129 -12.98 -18.25 0.24
N THR A 130 -13.43 -17.90 1.44
CA THR A 130 -13.17 -16.58 2.05
C THR A 130 -11.68 -16.38 2.33
N GLU A 131 -10.99 -17.42 2.82
CA GLU A 131 -9.54 -17.42 2.98
C GLU A 131 -8.81 -17.26 1.64
N ALA A 132 -9.25 -17.96 0.59
CA ALA A 132 -8.68 -17.85 -0.74
C ALA A 132 -8.87 -16.45 -1.34
N ILE A 133 -10.06 -15.85 -1.21
CA ILE A 133 -10.33 -14.47 -1.64
C ILE A 133 -9.43 -13.50 -0.87
N GLY A 134 -9.33 -13.63 0.45
CA GLY A 134 -8.45 -12.80 1.27
C GLY A 134 -6.97 -12.94 0.87
N THR A 135 -6.53 -14.16 0.53
CA THR A 135 -5.17 -14.41 0.03
C THR A 135 -4.94 -13.78 -1.33
N ALA A 136 -5.88 -13.97 -2.28
CA ALA A 136 -5.82 -13.36 -3.60
C ALA A 136 -5.76 -11.84 -3.51
N GLN A 137 -6.58 -11.22 -2.65
CA GLN A 137 -6.57 -9.77 -2.44
C GLN A 137 -5.22 -9.28 -1.90
N ARG A 138 -4.64 -9.96 -0.90
CA ARG A 138 -3.31 -9.59 -0.36
C ARG A 138 -2.21 -9.70 -1.43
N LEU A 139 -2.23 -10.77 -2.22
CA LEU A 139 -1.25 -10.97 -3.29
C LEU A 139 -1.39 -9.94 -4.41
N LEU A 140 -2.62 -9.60 -4.82
CA LEU A 140 -2.88 -8.58 -5.84
C LEU A 140 -2.47 -7.19 -5.36
N ARG A 141 -2.75 -6.83 -4.09
CA ARG A 141 -2.24 -5.60 -3.48
C ARG A 141 -0.71 -5.56 -3.53
N LEU A 142 -0.04 -6.61 -3.07
CA LEU A 142 1.43 -6.67 -3.12
C LEU A 142 1.97 -6.55 -4.54
N ALA A 143 1.33 -7.22 -5.52
CA ALA A 143 1.74 -7.16 -6.92
C ALA A 143 1.58 -5.75 -7.52
N GLY A 144 0.54 -5.02 -7.11
CA GLY A 144 0.29 -3.64 -7.53
C GLY A 144 1.21 -2.60 -6.87
N ILE A 145 1.83 -2.93 -5.74
CA ILE A 145 2.78 -2.03 -5.10
C ILE A 145 4.03 -1.86 -5.97
N THR A 146 4.46 -0.62 -6.14
CA THR A 146 5.72 -0.26 -6.80
C THR A 146 6.71 0.26 -5.76
N VAL A 147 8.00 0.02 -5.97
CA VAL A 147 9.07 0.57 -5.12
C VAL A 147 9.92 1.45 -6.02
N THR A 148 10.03 2.72 -5.65
CA THR A 148 10.66 3.75 -6.49
C THR A 148 11.67 4.51 -5.67
N ARG A 149 12.82 4.81 -6.28
CA ARG A 149 13.80 5.75 -5.72
C ARG A 149 13.26 7.17 -5.83
N VAL A 150 13.29 7.91 -4.73
CA VAL A 150 12.93 9.33 -4.67
C VAL A 150 14.09 10.14 -4.11
N ASP A 151 14.07 11.45 -4.31
CA ASP A 151 14.98 12.36 -3.62
C ASP A 151 14.66 12.39 -2.12
N GLY A 152 15.69 12.46 -1.25
CA GLY A 152 15.51 12.46 0.20
C GLY A 152 14.73 13.67 0.73
N ALA A 153 14.69 14.78 -0.02
CA ALA A 153 13.89 15.96 0.32
C ALA A 153 12.49 15.93 -0.32
N ALA A 154 12.13 14.89 -1.08
CA ALA A 154 10.82 14.78 -1.69
C ALA A 154 9.71 14.74 -0.63
N PRO A 155 8.52 15.33 -0.90
CA PRO A 155 7.41 15.33 0.05
C PRO A 155 7.01 13.93 0.54
N ASP A 156 7.05 12.93 -0.34
CA ASP A 156 6.71 11.55 0.00
C ASP A 156 7.77 10.90 0.92
N ALA A 157 9.05 11.25 0.75
CA ALA A 157 10.11 10.79 1.65
C ALA A 157 9.92 11.37 3.05
N ARG A 158 9.65 12.68 3.14
CA ARG A 158 9.33 13.34 4.41
C ARG A 158 8.09 12.73 5.07
N ALA A 159 7.00 12.56 4.33
CA ALA A 159 5.76 11.98 4.84
C ALA A 159 5.97 10.55 5.40
N CYS A 160 6.80 9.73 4.74
CA CYS A 160 7.16 8.42 5.26
C CYS A 160 8.03 8.48 6.51
N LEU A 161 9.00 9.39 6.59
CA LEU A 161 9.83 9.58 7.79
C LEU A 161 9.01 10.10 8.98
N ASP A 162 8.08 11.01 8.75
CA ASP A 162 7.17 11.52 9.79
C ASP A 162 6.27 10.38 10.29
N ALA A 163 5.75 9.54 9.39
CA ALA A 163 4.95 8.39 9.76
C ALA A 163 5.75 7.29 10.48
N TYR A 164 7.01 7.08 10.10
CA TYR A 164 7.95 6.23 10.83
C TYR A 164 8.17 6.77 12.25
N ALA A 165 8.50 8.06 12.39
CA ALA A 165 8.76 8.67 13.69
C ALA A 165 7.56 8.54 14.63
N ALA A 166 6.34 8.80 14.13
CA ALA A 166 5.11 8.64 14.91
C ALA A 166 4.84 7.19 15.33
N ASP A 167 5.10 6.22 14.46
CA ASP A 167 4.92 4.79 14.74
C ASP A 167 5.94 4.27 15.76
N ILE A 168 7.17 4.77 15.70
CA ILE A 168 8.23 4.39 16.63
C ILE A 168 8.09 5.09 17.99
N ASP A 169 7.75 6.38 18.01
CA ASP A 169 7.46 7.13 19.24
C ASP A 169 6.36 6.46 20.07
N ALA A 170 5.30 5.98 19.42
CA ALA A 170 4.22 5.23 20.07
C ALA A 170 4.65 3.86 20.63
N ARG A 171 5.81 3.33 20.21
CA ARG A 171 6.30 1.99 20.58
C ARG A 171 7.48 2.00 21.54
N PHE A 172 8.27 3.06 21.55
CA PHE A 172 9.46 3.18 22.37
C PHE A 172 9.08 3.76 23.74
N PRO A 173 9.34 3.06 24.85
CA PRO A 173 9.00 3.56 26.19
C PRO A 173 9.56 4.96 26.50
N GLU A 174 10.73 5.27 25.93
CA GLU A 174 11.45 6.54 26.06
C GLU A 174 11.07 7.59 25.01
N GLY A 175 10.16 7.25 24.08
CA GLY A 175 9.81 8.07 22.92
C GLY A 175 10.88 8.06 21.82
N PHE A 176 10.64 8.83 20.75
CA PHE A 176 11.57 8.95 19.63
C PHE A 176 11.84 10.42 19.30
N ASP A 177 13.13 10.81 19.30
CA ASP A 177 13.56 12.14 18.88
C ASP A 177 13.65 12.21 17.34
N PRO A 178 12.80 13.02 16.66
CA PRO A 178 12.86 13.17 15.21
C PRO A 178 14.20 13.71 14.68
N SER A 179 15.08 14.24 15.54
CA SER A 179 16.43 14.66 15.14
C SER A 179 17.34 13.50 14.69
N ASP A 180 17.00 12.24 15.04
CA ASP A 180 17.68 11.02 14.58
C ASP A 180 17.24 10.56 13.17
N LEU A 181 16.22 11.19 12.58
CA LEU A 181 15.86 10.89 11.20
C LEU A 181 17.02 11.25 10.24
N VAL A 182 17.27 10.37 9.27
CA VAL A 182 18.20 10.65 8.18
C VAL A 182 17.90 12.00 7.52
N ARG A 183 18.97 12.73 7.22
CA ARG A 183 18.90 13.99 6.50
C ARG A 183 18.86 13.75 4.99
N PRO A 184 18.16 14.58 4.20
CA PRO A 184 18.07 14.40 2.76
C PRO A 184 19.41 14.17 2.05
N GLU A 185 20.45 14.91 2.45
CA GLU A 185 21.79 14.82 1.88
C GLU A 185 22.50 13.48 2.15
N GLU A 186 22.11 12.74 3.19
CA GLU A 186 22.69 11.43 3.51
C GLU A 186 22.13 10.30 2.63
N VAL A 187 20.94 10.52 2.06
CA VAL A 187 20.14 9.51 1.36
C VAL A 187 19.82 9.91 -0.08
N SER A 188 20.55 10.89 -0.61
CA SER A 188 20.41 11.41 -1.97
C SER A 188 21.74 11.35 -2.74
N GLY A 189 21.66 11.52 -4.06
CA GLY A 189 22.84 11.53 -4.93
C GLY A 189 23.75 10.32 -4.73
N ASP A 190 25.05 10.57 -4.60
CA ASP A 190 26.08 9.54 -4.38
C ASP A 190 26.17 9.07 -2.92
N ALA A 191 25.69 9.88 -1.98
CA ALA A 191 25.73 9.60 -0.55
C ALA A 191 24.80 8.45 -0.15
N GLY A 192 23.66 8.31 -0.85
CA GLY A 192 22.70 7.28 -0.54
C GLY A 192 21.48 7.25 -1.45
N ALA A 193 20.47 6.50 -1.03
CA ALA A 193 19.19 6.39 -1.71
C ALA A 193 18.04 6.34 -0.70
N PHE A 194 16.91 6.94 -1.08
CA PHE A 194 15.65 6.79 -0.37
C PHE A 194 14.65 6.08 -1.28
N LEU A 195 14.10 4.97 -0.80
CA LEU A 195 13.09 4.20 -1.53
C LEU A 195 11.72 4.40 -0.87
N VAL A 196 10.70 4.62 -1.70
CA VAL A 196 9.29 4.67 -1.29
C VAL A 196 8.51 3.57 -2.00
N ALA A 197 7.71 2.84 -1.23
CA ALA A 197 6.72 1.90 -1.73
C ALA A 197 5.39 2.63 -1.94
N TYR A 198 4.81 2.51 -3.13
CA TYR A 198 3.55 3.13 -3.51
C TYR A 198 2.47 2.09 -3.76
N GLU A 199 1.32 2.25 -3.11
CA GLU A 199 0.06 1.55 -3.39
C GLU A 199 -0.90 2.57 -4.00
N GLU A 200 -1.31 2.40 -5.26
CA GLU A 200 -2.25 3.31 -5.94
C GLU A 200 -1.84 4.79 -5.87
N GLY A 201 -0.53 5.07 -5.93
CA GLY A 201 0.04 6.41 -5.84
C GLY A 201 0.15 6.98 -4.42
N ARG A 202 -0.25 6.23 -3.39
CA ARG A 202 -0.07 6.60 -1.98
C ARG A 202 1.20 5.95 -1.40
N PRO A 203 2.08 6.69 -0.71
CA PRO A 203 3.18 6.11 0.04
C PRO A 203 2.68 5.16 1.13
N VAL A 204 3.17 3.92 1.13
CA VAL A 204 2.79 2.85 2.09
C VAL A 204 3.98 2.18 2.75
N GLY A 205 5.19 2.62 2.46
CA GLY A 205 6.41 2.17 3.12
C GLY A 205 7.63 2.88 2.58
N CYS A 206 8.72 2.83 3.32
CA CYS A 206 9.99 3.41 2.91
C CYS A 206 11.19 2.63 3.45
N GLY A 207 12.36 3.00 2.95
CA GLY A 207 13.62 2.69 3.61
C GLY A 207 14.74 3.54 3.04
N ALA A 208 15.70 3.86 3.91
CA ALA A 208 16.86 4.65 3.58
C ALA A 208 18.11 3.77 3.48
N LEU A 209 18.97 4.11 2.54
CA LEU A 209 20.32 3.61 2.39
C LEU A 209 21.26 4.81 2.42
N ARG A 210 22.26 4.81 3.31
CA ARG A 210 23.37 5.77 3.28
C ARG A 210 24.72 5.06 3.22
N ARG A 211 25.75 5.73 2.73
CA ARG A 211 27.13 5.25 2.84
C ARG A 211 27.62 5.45 4.27
N LEU A 212 28.12 4.38 4.88
CA LEU A 212 28.73 4.43 6.20
C LEU A 212 30.25 4.60 6.09
N GLU A 213 30.88 3.72 5.31
CA GLU A 213 32.32 3.66 5.07
C GLU A 213 32.59 3.19 3.63
N PRO A 214 33.83 3.27 3.12
CA PRO A 214 34.18 2.68 1.83
C PRO A 214 33.75 1.21 1.73
N GLY A 215 32.83 0.91 0.79
CA GLY A 215 32.29 -0.43 0.58
C GLY A 215 31.17 -0.86 1.53
N ILE A 216 30.83 -0.05 2.55
CA ILE A 216 29.80 -0.38 3.56
C ILE A 216 28.65 0.62 3.50
N GLY A 217 27.45 0.11 3.29
CA GLY A 217 26.20 0.87 3.44
C GLY A 217 25.52 0.62 4.77
N GLU A 218 24.71 1.57 5.19
CA GLU A 218 23.82 1.44 6.32
C GLU A 218 22.36 1.57 5.88
N LEU A 219 21.52 0.63 6.32
CA LEU A 219 20.07 0.71 6.17
C LEU A 219 19.46 1.42 7.38
N ARG A 220 18.59 2.39 7.12
CA ARG A 220 17.92 3.21 8.13
C ARG A 220 16.42 3.33 7.83
N HIS A 221 15.63 3.52 8.87
CA HIS A 221 14.20 3.88 8.78
C HIS A 221 13.38 3.02 7.81
N VAL A 222 13.58 1.70 7.85
CA VAL A 222 12.75 0.75 7.09
C VAL A 222 11.39 0.68 7.75
N TRP A 223 10.36 1.12 7.04
CA TRP A 223 9.01 1.28 7.57
C TRP A 223 7.95 0.78 6.59
N VAL A 224 6.87 0.24 7.15
CA VAL A 224 5.68 -0.14 6.40
C VAL A 224 4.45 0.36 7.14
N HIS A 225 3.59 1.08 6.41
CA HIS A 225 2.32 1.58 6.89
C HIS A 225 1.48 0.43 7.51
N PRO A 226 0.81 0.63 8.65
CA PRO A 226 0.02 -0.42 9.31
C PRO A 226 -0.90 -1.22 8.37
N ASP A 227 -1.65 -0.55 7.50
CA ASP A 227 -2.56 -1.17 6.52
C ASP A 227 -1.89 -1.95 5.37
N ALA A 228 -0.56 -1.82 5.24
CA ALA A 228 0.26 -2.54 4.26
C ALA A 228 1.19 -3.59 4.92
N ARG A 229 1.12 -3.75 6.26
CA ARG A 229 1.86 -4.80 6.97
C ARG A 229 1.30 -6.18 6.64
N ARG A 230 2.12 -7.22 6.92
CA ARG A 230 1.78 -8.64 6.67
C ARG A 230 1.52 -8.99 5.18
N LEU A 231 1.86 -8.08 4.26
CA LEU A 231 1.89 -8.35 2.81
C LEU A 231 3.26 -8.86 2.33
N GLY A 232 4.29 -8.86 3.18
CA GLY A 232 5.68 -9.13 2.76
C GLY A 232 6.40 -7.91 2.18
N LEU A 233 5.79 -6.71 2.23
CA LEU A 233 6.34 -5.48 1.69
C LEU A 233 7.71 -5.11 2.28
N ALA A 234 7.91 -5.29 3.59
CA ALA A 234 9.20 -4.98 4.22
C ALA A 234 10.37 -5.78 3.61
N ARG A 235 10.16 -7.06 3.28
CA ARG A 235 11.16 -7.89 2.58
C ARG A 235 11.41 -7.38 1.16
N ARG A 236 10.37 -6.91 0.46
CA ARG A 236 10.49 -6.34 -0.89
C ARG A 236 11.26 -5.01 -0.88
N LEU A 237 10.99 -4.14 0.11
CA LEU A 237 11.77 -2.92 0.35
C LEU A 237 13.22 -3.25 0.65
N LEU A 238 13.47 -4.22 1.54
CA LEU A 238 14.82 -4.66 1.89
C LEU A 238 15.59 -5.20 0.66
N ALA A 239 14.96 -6.05 -0.15
CA ALA A 239 15.58 -6.57 -1.38
C ALA A 239 15.86 -5.45 -2.40
N ALA A 240 14.99 -4.43 -2.48
CA ALA A 240 15.22 -3.27 -3.33
C ALA A 240 16.39 -2.40 -2.82
N LEU A 241 16.50 -2.22 -1.50
CA LEU A 241 17.65 -1.53 -0.88
C LEU A 241 18.96 -2.30 -1.08
N GLU A 242 18.94 -3.62 -0.97
CA GLU A 242 20.09 -4.48 -1.28
C GLU A 242 20.53 -4.32 -2.73
N THR A 243 19.57 -4.31 -3.66
CA THR A 243 19.85 -4.08 -5.09
C THR A 243 20.48 -2.70 -5.30
N GLU A 244 19.89 -1.65 -4.72
CA GLU A 244 20.44 -0.28 -4.80
C GLU A 244 21.86 -0.21 -4.22
N ALA A 245 22.12 -0.89 -3.10
CA ALA A 245 23.44 -0.95 -2.49
C ALA A 245 24.47 -1.61 -3.41
N THR A 246 24.13 -2.75 -4.01
CA THR A 246 25.00 -3.43 -4.96
C THR A 246 25.27 -2.59 -6.21
N THR A 247 24.27 -1.89 -6.76
CA THR A 247 24.48 -0.99 -7.92
C THR A 247 25.43 0.17 -7.60
N ARG A 248 25.57 0.54 -6.33
CA ARG A 248 26.47 1.59 -5.83
C ARG A 248 27.86 1.11 -5.45
N GLY A 249 28.16 -0.17 -5.70
CA GLY A 249 29.44 -0.79 -5.36
C GLY A 249 29.61 -1.07 -3.87
N LEU A 250 28.52 -1.11 -3.09
CA LEU A 250 28.57 -1.52 -1.69
C LEU A 250 28.64 -3.04 -1.62
N THR A 251 29.56 -3.56 -0.80
CA THR A 251 29.79 -5.00 -0.62
C THR A 251 29.19 -5.52 0.68
N THR A 252 28.84 -4.63 1.60
CA THR A 252 28.32 -4.95 2.92
C THR A 252 27.22 -3.97 3.29
N LEU A 253 26.14 -4.49 3.88
CA LEU A 253 25.12 -3.68 4.53
C LEU A 253 25.12 -3.91 6.02
N ARG A 254 24.96 -2.83 6.77
CA ARG A 254 24.76 -2.82 8.21
C ARG A 254 23.46 -2.13 8.58
N LEU A 255 22.93 -2.48 9.74
CA LEU A 255 21.80 -1.81 10.37
C LEU A 255 21.82 -2.05 11.87
N ASP A 256 21.16 -1.17 12.61
CA ASP A 256 20.76 -1.40 13.98
C ASP A 256 19.23 -1.44 14.12
N THR A 257 18.75 -1.98 15.23
CA THR A 257 17.34 -2.02 15.57
C THR A 257 17.15 -2.03 17.08
N HIS A 258 16.08 -1.39 17.52
CA HIS A 258 15.67 -1.37 18.92
C HIS A 258 15.09 -2.73 19.37
N ALA A 259 15.21 -3.06 20.66
CA ALA A 259 14.80 -4.33 21.26
C ALA A 259 13.28 -4.57 21.14
N SER A 260 12.47 -3.50 21.15
CA SER A 260 11.00 -3.58 21.00
C SER A 260 10.55 -3.97 19.59
N LEU A 261 11.44 -3.94 18.59
CA LEU A 261 11.14 -4.26 17.18
C LEU A 261 11.42 -5.74 16.87
N THR A 262 10.82 -6.64 17.64
CA THR A 262 11.04 -8.10 17.54
C THR A 262 10.77 -8.67 16.14
N GLU A 263 9.77 -8.13 15.44
CA GLU A 263 9.41 -8.52 14.08
C GLU A 263 10.45 -8.09 13.03
N ALA A 264 11.10 -6.94 13.23
CA ALA A 264 12.17 -6.47 12.36
C ALA A 264 13.40 -7.38 12.50
N ARG A 265 13.76 -7.73 13.74
CA ARG A 265 14.86 -8.68 14.04
C ARG A 265 14.62 -10.04 13.39
N ALA A 266 13.42 -10.60 13.52
CA ALA A 266 13.06 -11.86 12.87
C ALA A 266 13.14 -11.76 11.34
N MET A 267 12.69 -10.64 10.77
CA MET A 267 12.78 -10.38 9.33
C MET A 267 14.22 -10.32 8.85
N TYR A 268 15.10 -9.55 9.50
CA TYR A 268 16.49 -9.39 9.08
C TYR A 268 17.23 -10.73 9.09
N ARG A 269 17.07 -11.52 10.17
CA ARG A 269 17.64 -12.89 10.23
C ARG A 269 17.14 -13.77 9.09
N ALA A 270 15.83 -13.75 8.81
CA ALA A 270 15.25 -14.49 7.69
C ALA A 270 15.74 -14.02 6.32
N CYS A 271 16.23 -12.78 6.21
CA CYS A 271 16.80 -12.22 4.97
C CYS A 271 18.32 -12.40 4.89
N GLY A 272 18.94 -13.15 5.81
CA GLY A 272 20.35 -13.48 5.78
C GLY A 272 21.28 -12.47 6.47
N TYR A 273 20.74 -11.57 7.29
CA TYR A 273 21.55 -10.71 8.15
C TYR A 273 21.96 -11.47 9.41
N THR A 274 23.24 -11.35 9.77
CA THR A 274 23.82 -11.93 10.97
C THR A 274 24.03 -10.85 12.03
N GLU A 275 23.74 -11.17 13.29
CA GLU A 275 23.96 -10.24 14.41
C GLU A 275 25.47 -10.07 14.67
N ILE A 276 25.91 -8.83 14.88
CA ILE A 276 27.32 -8.44 15.07
C ILE A 276 27.46 -7.56 16.32
N PRO A 277 28.69 -7.36 16.85
CA PRO A 277 28.93 -6.35 17.87
C PRO A 277 28.51 -4.94 17.39
N PRO A 278 28.23 -4.01 18.33
CA PRO A 278 27.92 -2.62 17.99
C PRO A 278 28.96 -2.00 17.07
N TYR A 279 28.50 -1.37 15.98
CA TYR A 279 29.35 -0.59 15.08
C TYR A 279 29.08 0.92 15.19
N SER A 280 28.08 1.31 15.97
CA SER A 280 27.65 2.70 16.22
C SER A 280 27.21 2.84 17.68
N GLU A 281 27.39 4.03 18.26
CA GLU A 281 26.79 4.41 19.55
C GLU A 281 25.41 5.06 19.32
N HIS A 282 24.55 4.38 18.56
CA HIS A 282 23.21 4.88 18.26
C HIS A 282 22.28 4.70 19.47
N VAL A 283 21.68 5.78 19.96
CA VAL A 283 20.87 5.83 21.19
C VAL A 283 19.70 4.84 21.19
N TYR A 284 19.13 4.54 20.02
CA TYR A 284 18.01 3.59 19.86
C TYR A 284 18.45 2.19 19.40
N GLY A 285 19.76 1.95 19.30
CA GLY A 285 20.32 0.68 18.86
C GLY A 285 20.51 -0.29 20.03
N ASP A 286 19.84 -1.45 19.97
CA ASP A 286 20.05 -2.57 20.91
C ASP A 286 20.65 -3.80 20.25
N HIS A 287 20.44 -3.95 18.94
CA HIS A 287 20.90 -5.08 18.15
C HIS A 287 21.47 -4.59 16.81
N TRP A 288 22.66 -5.05 16.46
CA TRP A 288 23.35 -4.69 15.23
C TRP A 288 23.46 -5.89 14.30
N PHE A 289 23.27 -5.66 13.02
CA PHE A 289 23.22 -6.70 12.01
C PHE A 289 24.10 -6.33 10.81
N GLU A 290 24.67 -7.34 10.17
CA GLU A 290 25.45 -7.21 8.95
C GLU A 290 25.01 -8.27 7.93
N LYS A 291 25.07 -7.91 6.64
CA LYS A 291 24.97 -8.85 5.52
C LYS A 291 26.01 -8.49 4.46
N ARG A 292 26.79 -9.49 4.04
CA ARG A 292 27.63 -9.37 2.84
C ARG A 292 26.76 -9.49 1.60
N LEU A 293 26.91 -8.55 0.69
CA LEU A 293 26.22 -8.56 -0.60
C LEU A 293 27.06 -9.34 -1.60
N HIS A 294 26.38 -10.16 -2.39
CA HIS A 294 26.97 -10.75 -3.57
C HIS A 294 26.67 -9.84 -4.77
N PRO A 295 27.62 -9.69 -5.72
CA PRO A 295 27.30 -9.05 -6.99
C PRO A 295 26.10 -9.77 -7.60
N PRO A 296 25.25 -9.07 -8.38
CA PRO A 296 24.13 -9.71 -9.04
C PRO A 296 24.71 -10.82 -9.92
N GLY A 297 24.22 -12.06 -9.75
CA GLY A 297 24.65 -13.16 -10.60
C GLY A 297 24.48 -12.79 -12.07
N ASN A 298 25.55 -12.93 -12.83
CA ASN A 298 25.62 -12.63 -14.26
C ASN A 298 24.77 -13.62 -15.08
#